data_AF-A0A2V5W1C0-F1
#
_entry.id   AF-A0A2V5W1C0-F1
#
_cell.length_a   1.000
_cell.length_b   1.000
_cell.length_c   1.000
_cell.angle_alpha   90.00
_cell.angle_beta   90.00
_cell.angle_gamma   90.00
#
_symmetry.space_group_name_H-M   'P 1'
#
loop_
_entity.id
_entity.type
_entity.pdbx_description
1 polymer ?
#
loop_
_entity_poly.entity_id
_entity_poly.type
_entity_poly.pdbx_seq_one_letter_code
_entity_poly.pdbx_strand_id
1 'polypeptide(L)'
;MKMVIKSANHETRVERLLGAPLADDAVRRWPQSGEILRGKARIAEVESHFQNLKLGVTRRHSCGDVIVVEWNSDYGDGRVYRNVSIGELRNGEVVRVTDYWGEPFARPEWRRGLSDSEDVRPHVEELTEE
;
A
#
# COMPACT_ATOMS: atom_id res chain seq x y z
N MET A 1 -7.71 24.46 -15.24
CA MET A 1 -8.82 23.52 -14.97
C MET A 1 -8.27 22.38 -14.14
N LYS A 2 -8.77 22.16 -12.91
CA LYS A 2 -8.47 20.95 -12.14
C LYS A 2 -9.19 19.80 -12.83
N MET A 3 -8.43 18.84 -13.35
CA MET A 3 -8.97 17.60 -13.87
C MET A 3 -9.55 16.84 -12.69
N VAL A 4 -10.88 16.81 -12.58
CA VAL A 4 -11.58 15.93 -11.65
C VAL A 4 -11.40 14.53 -12.22
N ILE A 5 -10.44 13.79 -11.65
CA ILE A 5 -10.28 12.37 -11.91
C ILE A 5 -11.56 11.72 -11.36
N LYS A 6 -12.47 11.30 -12.24
CA LYS A 6 -13.58 10.43 -11.88
C LYS A 6 -12.97 9.25 -11.11
N SER A 7 -13.43 8.99 -9.89
CA SER A 7 -13.01 7.80 -9.16
C SER A 7 -13.35 6.59 -10.02
N ALA A 8 -12.34 5.90 -10.54
CA ALA A 8 -12.56 4.55 -11.02
C ALA A 8 -13.19 3.76 -9.87
N ASN A 9 -14.20 2.95 -10.16
CA ASN A 9 -14.74 2.00 -9.19
C ASN A 9 -13.60 1.02 -8.86
N HIS A 10 -12.79 1.35 -7.86
CA HIS A 10 -11.79 0.44 -7.32
C HIS A 10 -12.57 -0.62 -6.53
N GLU A 11 -12.61 -1.86 -7.03
CA GLU A 11 -13.33 -2.97 -6.41
C GLU A 11 -12.53 -3.61 -5.27
N THR A 12 -11.22 -3.35 -5.24
CA THR A 12 -10.27 -3.84 -4.24
C THR A 12 -9.50 -2.68 -3.59
N ARG A 13 -9.04 -2.89 -2.37
CA ARG A 13 -8.21 -1.94 -1.62
C ARG A 13 -6.91 -1.67 -2.37
N VAL A 14 -6.28 -2.70 -2.93
CA VAL A 14 -5.03 -2.52 -3.66
C VAL A 14 -5.21 -1.72 -4.96
N GLU A 15 -6.35 -1.79 -5.64
CA GLU A 15 -6.67 -0.89 -6.76
C GLU A 15 -6.73 0.57 -6.29
N ARG A 16 -7.38 0.84 -5.15
CA ARG A 16 -7.44 2.18 -4.55
C ARG A 16 -6.04 2.65 -4.16
N LEU A 17 -5.20 1.78 -3.58
CA LEU A 17 -3.81 2.11 -3.24
C LEU A 17 -3.01 2.46 -4.50
N LEU A 18 -3.04 1.63 -5.53
CA LEU A 18 -2.28 1.83 -6.77
C LEU A 18 -2.84 2.95 -7.64
N GLY A 19 -4.15 3.24 -7.54
CA GLY A 19 -4.85 4.18 -8.42
C GLY A 19 -5.03 3.64 -9.85
N ALA A 20 -5.10 2.32 -9.99
CA ALA A 20 -5.25 1.61 -11.26
C ALA A 20 -6.04 0.30 -11.05
N PRO A 21 -6.81 -0.16 -12.04
CA PRO A 21 -7.56 -1.42 -11.94
C PRO A 21 -6.62 -2.64 -11.96
N LEU A 22 -7.02 -3.73 -11.28
CA LEU A 22 -6.39 -5.03 -11.40
C LEU A 22 -6.93 -5.76 -12.62
N ALA A 23 -6.06 -6.48 -13.33
CA ALA A 23 -6.49 -7.51 -14.27
C ALA A 23 -7.14 -8.68 -13.52
N ASP A 24 -8.08 -9.39 -14.15
CA ASP A 24 -8.77 -10.53 -13.54
C ASP A 24 -7.80 -11.63 -13.09
N ASP A 25 -6.69 -11.83 -13.82
CA ASP A 25 -5.65 -12.82 -13.57
C ASP A 25 -4.47 -12.29 -12.72
N ALA A 26 -4.61 -11.09 -12.12
CA ALA A 26 -3.54 -10.45 -11.39
C ALA A 26 -2.96 -11.33 -10.27
N VAL A 27 -1.65 -11.24 -10.07
CA VAL A 27 -0.94 -11.98 -9.02
C VAL A 27 -0.40 -11.03 -7.98
N ARG A 28 -0.81 -11.20 -6.72
CA ARG A 28 -0.29 -10.44 -5.58
C ARG A 28 0.66 -11.32 -4.76
N ARG A 29 1.84 -10.81 -4.42
CA ARG A 29 2.88 -11.53 -3.68
C ARG A 29 3.23 -10.80 -2.41
N TRP A 30 3.40 -11.57 -1.34
CA TRP A 30 3.83 -11.08 -0.04
C TRP A 30 5.15 -11.79 0.32
N PRO A 31 6.30 -11.27 -0.13
CA PRO A 31 7.58 -11.95 0.03
C PRO A 31 7.94 -12.26 1.48
N GLN A 32 7.50 -11.41 2.43
CA GLN A 32 7.77 -11.58 3.85
C GLN A 32 7.13 -12.82 4.47
N SER A 33 5.95 -13.22 4.01
CA SER A 33 5.28 -14.46 4.47
C SER A 33 5.46 -15.63 3.51
N GLY A 34 5.92 -15.37 2.28
CA GLY A 34 6.02 -16.37 1.21
C GLY A 34 4.70 -16.63 0.49
N GLU A 35 3.66 -15.84 0.74
CA GLU A 35 2.32 -16.05 0.19
C GLU A 35 2.15 -15.46 -1.22
N ILE A 36 1.28 -16.11 -2.00
CA ILE A 36 0.90 -15.69 -3.34
C ILE A 36 -0.61 -15.81 -3.49
N LEU A 37 -1.26 -14.69 -3.80
CA LEU A 37 -2.67 -14.63 -4.18
C LEU A 37 -2.78 -14.55 -5.69
N ARG A 38 -3.67 -15.34 -6.29
CA ARG A 38 -3.86 -15.42 -7.74
C ARG A 38 -5.31 -15.10 -8.09
N GLY A 39 -5.49 -14.10 -8.92
CA GLY A 39 -6.77 -13.62 -9.42
C GLY A 39 -7.38 -12.51 -8.55
N LYS A 40 -8.01 -11.54 -9.21
CA LYS A 40 -8.65 -10.38 -8.58
C LYS A 40 -9.67 -10.79 -7.51
N ALA A 41 -10.49 -11.81 -7.78
CA ALA A 41 -11.49 -12.31 -6.83
C ALA A 41 -10.87 -12.81 -5.52
N ARG A 42 -9.74 -13.54 -5.59
CA ARG A 42 -9.03 -14.03 -4.39
C ARG A 42 -8.40 -12.88 -3.61
N ILE A 43 -7.87 -11.89 -4.30
CA ILE A 43 -7.32 -10.67 -3.68
C ILE A 43 -8.43 -9.93 -2.92
N ALA A 44 -9.59 -9.72 -3.56
CA ALA A 44 -10.75 -9.07 -2.94
C ALA A 44 -11.28 -9.84 -1.72
N GLU A 45 -11.39 -11.17 -1.83
CA GLU A 45 -11.82 -12.04 -0.73
C GLU A 45 -10.92 -11.87 0.48
N VAL A 46 -9.59 -11.98 0.30
CA VAL A 46 -8.63 -11.79 1.40
C VAL A 46 -8.72 -10.37 1.98
N GLU A 47 -8.85 -9.35 1.13
CA GLU A 47 -8.97 -7.97 1.59
C GLU A 47 -10.21 -7.73 2.45
N SER A 48 -11.31 -8.42 2.18
CA SER A 48 -12.57 -8.30 2.94
C SER A 48 -12.49 -8.81 4.38
N HIS A 49 -11.48 -9.60 4.72
CA HIS A 49 -11.27 -10.10 6.09
C HIS A 49 -10.62 -9.07 7.02
N PHE A 50 -10.06 -7.97 6.48
CA PHE A 50 -9.44 -6.91 7.28
C PHE A 50 -10.46 -5.86 7.73
N GLN A 51 -11.23 -6.17 8.78
CA GLN A 51 -12.37 -5.33 9.23
C GLN A 51 -11.96 -4.03 9.96
N ASN A 52 -10.79 -4.00 10.58
CA ASN A 52 -10.33 -2.86 11.40
C ASN A 52 -9.16 -2.10 10.76
N LEU A 53 -8.88 -2.36 9.48
CA LEU A 53 -7.75 -1.76 8.79
C LEU A 53 -8.03 -0.29 8.53
N LYS A 54 -7.15 0.57 9.03
CA LYS A 54 -7.07 1.99 8.63
C LYS A 54 -5.86 2.16 7.73
N LEU A 55 -5.98 2.98 6.70
CA LEU A 55 -4.88 3.22 5.77
C LEU A 55 -4.81 4.68 5.32
N GLY A 56 -3.61 5.08 4.90
CA GLY A 56 -3.34 6.41 4.34
C GLY A 56 -2.29 6.34 3.25
N VAL A 57 -2.60 6.86 2.06
CA VAL A 57 -1.62 6.92 0.96
C VAL A 57 -0.72 8.14 1.15
N THR A 58 0.59 7.89 1.28
CA THR A 58 1.58 8.97 1.41
C THR A 58 1.98 9.51 0.05
N ARG A 59 2.35 8.63 -0.89
CA ARG A 59 2.83 9.03 -2.21
C ARG A 59 2.63 7.91 -3.23
N ARG A 60 2.39 8.30 -4.49
CA ARG A 60 2.47 7.41 -5.64
C ARG A 60 3.56 7.91 -6.59
N HIS A 61 4.36 6.98 -7.10
CA HIS A 61 5.34 7.22 -8.14
C HIS A 61 4.97 6.39 -9.36
N SER A 62 5.04 6.99 -10.54
CA SER A 62 4.84 6.31 -11.81
C SER A 62 6.17 6.23 -12.55
N CYS A 63 6.59 5.02 -12.90
CA CYS A 63 7.86 4.72 -13.54
C CYS A 63 7.61 3.81 -14.75
N GLY A 64 7.22 4.40 -15.88
CA GLY A 64 6.77 3.64 -17.05
C GLY A 64 5.56 2.78 -16.69
N ASP A 65 5.66 1.47 -16.92
CA ASP A 65 4.62 0.48 -16.60
C ASP A 65 4.66 0.01 -15.13
N VAL A 66 5.31 0.75 -14.23
CA VAL A 66 5.37 0.42 -12.80
C VAL A 66 4.80 1.57 -11.97
N ILE A 67 3.95 1.22 -11.00
CA ILE A 67 3.46 2.13 -9.96
C ILE A 67 4.09 1.70 -8.64
N VAL A 68 4.73 2.62 -7.93
CA VAL A 68 5.21 2.39 -6.56
C VAL A 68 4.42 3.28 -5.62
N VAL A 69 3.82 2.70 -4.60
CA VAL A 69 3.00 3.42 -3.63
C VAL A 69 3.59 3.25 -2.25
N GLU A 70 3.90 4.39 -1.62
CA GLU A 70 4.20 4.48 -0.20
C GLU A 70 2.92 4.78 0.55
N TRP A 71 2.55 3.92 1.50
CA TRP A 71 1.33 4.06 2.28
C TRP A 71 1.54 3.57 3.70
N ASN A 72 0.60 3.89 4.58
CA ASN A 72 0.67 3.49 5.99
C ASN A 72 -0.60 2.73 6.36
N SER A 73 -0.48 1.83 7.34
CA SER A 73 -1.61 1.07 7.85
C SER A 73 -1.58 0.86 9.35
N ASP A 74 -2.77 0.77 9.95
CA ASP A 74 -3.00 0.28 11.31
C ASP A 74 -4.06 -0.84 11.23
N TYR A 75 -3.75 -2.00 11.79
CA TYR A 75 -4.62 -3.18 11.77
C TYR A 75 -5.62 -3.21 12.95
N GLY A 76 -5.73 -2.11 13.70
CA GLY A 76 -6.62 -1.95 14.86
C GLY A 76 -5.92 -2.09 16.21
N ASP A 77 -4.60 -2.26 16.22
CA ASP A 77 -3.79 -2.39 17.43
C ASP A 77 -3.03 -1.09 17.80
N GLY A 78 -3.21 -0.02 17.02
CA GLY A 78 -2.55 1.27 17.22
C GLY A 78 -1.11 1.30 16.68
N ARG A 79 -0.61 0.20 16.09
CA ARG A 79 0.72 0.17 15.47
C ARG A 79 0.62 0.58 14.02
N VAL A 80 1.30 1.68 13.67
CA VAL A 80 1.33 2.17 12.29
C VAL A 80 2.53 1.61 11.54
N TYR A 81 2.27 0.82 10.50
CA TYR A 81 3.26 0.26 9.60
C TYR A 81 3.51 1.21 8.42
N ARG A 82 4.76 1.25 7.91
CA ARG A 82 5.07 1.88 6.62
C ARG A 82 5.18 0.82 5.55
N ASN A 83 4.35 0.93 4.53
CA ASN A 83 4.19 -0.09 3.51
C ASN A 83 4.61 0.44 2.14
N VAL A 84 5.07 -0.48 1.30
CA VAL A 84 5.31 -0.24 -0.12
C VAL A 84 4.55 -1.28 -0.92
N SER A 85 3.71 -0.83 -1.84
CA SER A 85 3.08 -1.69 -2.84
C SER A 85 3.59 -1.32 -4.23
N ILE A 86 4.05 -2.32 -4.97
CA ILE A 86 4.61 -2.17 -6.32
C ILE A 86 3.65 -2.87 -7.29
N GLY A 87 2.98 -2.08 -8.13
CA GLY A 87 2.10 -2.57 -9.20
C GLY A 87 2.80 -2.54 -10.54
N GLU A 88 2.81 -3.66 -11.25
CA GLU A 88 3.26 -3.75 -12.65
C GLU A 88 2.06 -3.78 -13.59
N LEU A 89 2.07 -2.88 -14.58
CA LEU A 89 1.00 -2.66 -15.52
C LEU A 89 1.21 -3.45 -16.82
N ARG A 90 0.11 -3.86 -17.42
CA ARG A 90 0.02 -4.31 -18.82
C ARG A 90 -1.24 -3.73 -19.41
N ASN A 91 -1.12 -2.90 -20.45
CA ASN A 91 -2.25 -2.24 -21.10
C ASN A 91 -3.13 -1.39 -20.15
N GLY A 92 -2.52 -0.76 -19.13
CA GLY A 92 -3.23 0.08 -18.17
C GLY A 92 -3.87 -0.67 -17.00
N GLU A 93 -3.79 -2.01 -16.96
CA GLU A 93 -4.24 -2.85 -15.86
C GLU A 93 -3.06 -3.40 -15.07
N VAL A 94 -3.17 -3.49 -13.75
CA VAL A 94 -2.16 -4.07 -12.89
C VAL A 94 -2.25 -5.59 -12.95
N VAL A 95 -1.19 -6.23 -13.45
CA VAL A 95 -1.09 -7.70 -13.58
C VAL A 95 -0.27 -8.35 -12.47
N ARG A 96 0.57 -7.57 -11.79
CA ARG A 96 1.33 -8.04 -10.63
C ARG A 96 1.35 -6.98 -9.54
N VAL A 97 1.21 -7.43 -8.30
CA VAL A 97 1.45 -6.62 -7.12
C VAL A 97 2.48 -7.32 -6.24
N THR A 98 3.45 -6.58 -5.73
CA THR A 98 4.33 -7.04 -4.64
C THR A 98 4.24 -6.05 -3.48
N ASP A 99 3.94 -6.55 -2.29
CA ASP A 99 3.80 -5.73 -1.09
C ASP A 99 4.92 -6.00 -0.09
N TYR A 100 5.32 -4.94 0.60
CA TYR A 100 6.23 -4.98 1.75
C TYR A 100 5.66 -4.14 2.89
N TRP A 101 5.78 -4.66 4.11
CA TRP A 101 5.41 -4.01 5.35
C TRP A 101 6.65 -3.78 6.21
N GLY A 102 6.96 -2.51 6.45
CA GLY A 102 8.00 -2.07 7.36
C GLY A 102 7.43 -1.81 8.74
N GLU A 103 7.71 -2.72 9.67
CA GLU A 103 7.47 -2.46 11.10
C GLU A 103 8.34 -1.28 11.56
N PRO A 104 7.79 -0.34 12.35
CA PRO A 104 8.59 0.72 12.95
C PRO A 104 9.73 0.14 13.80
N PHE A 105 10.91 0.75 13.71
CA PHE A 105 12.05 0.37 14.54
C PHE A 105 12.59 1.58 15.30
N ALA A 106 13.07 1.33 16.52
CA ALA A 106 13.66 2.37 17.34
C ALA A 106 14.98 2.87 16.74
N ARG A 107 15.27 4.16 16.91
CA ARG A 107 16.58 4.71 16.56
C ARG A 107 17.66 4.10 17.48
N PRO A 108 18.64 3.36 16.95
CA PRO A 108 19.79 2.87 17.72
C PRO A 108 20.58 4.00 18.37
N GLU A 109 21.08 3.73 19.57
CA GLU A 109 21.80 4.71 20.39
C GLU A 109 23.08 5.23 19.73
N TRP A 110 23.85 4.34 19.10
CA TRP A 110 25.15 4.67 18.49
C TRP A 110 25.09 5.71 17.37
N ARG A 111 23.90 5.96 16.79
CA ARG A 111 23.68 7.01 15.79
C ARG A 111 22.82 8.18 16.28
N ARG A 112 22.66 8.35 17.59
CA ARG A 112 22.13 9.60 18.17
C ARG A 112 23.14 10.72 17.95
N GLY A 113 22.66 11.91 17.57
CA GLY A 113 23.52 13.06 17.23
C GLY A 113 24.17 13.01 15.83
N LEU A 114 24.22 11.84 15.17
CA LEU A 114 24.73 11.69 13.80
C LEU A 114 23.67 11.90 12.70
N SER A 115 22.43 12.19 13.10
CA SER A 115 21.26 12.27 12.23
C SER A 115 20.40 13.40 12.77
N ASP A 116 19.94 14.28 11.88
CA ASP A 116 18.83 15.17 12.19
C ASP A 116 17.59 14.35 12.54
N SER A 117 16.69 14.95 13.30
CA SER A 117 15.44 14.34 13.71
C SER A 117 14.29 15.21 13.24
N GLU A 118 13.47 14.65 12.37
CA GLU A 118 12.16 15.17 12.00
C GLU A 118 11.13 14.08 12.29
N ASP A 119 9.95 14.45 12.80
CA ASP A 119 8.88 13.48 12.97
C ASP A 119 8.19 13.22 11.63
N VAL A 120 8.81 12.38 10.82
CA VAL A 120 8.30 11.93 9.51
C VAL A 120 7.54 10.60 9.61
N ARG A 121 7.27 10.14 10.84
CA ARG A 121 6.52 8.91 11.08
C ARG A 121 5.04 9.18 10.81
N PRO A 122 4.33 8.20 10.25
CA PRO A 122 2.89 8.33 10.09
C PRO A 122 2.19 8.28 11.45
N HIS A 123 1.19 9.12 11.62
CA HIS A 123 0.35 9.18 12.81
C HIS A 123 -1.00 8.51 12.54
N VAL A 124 -1.60 7.87 13.56
CA VAL A 124 -2.89 7.15 13.40
C VAL A 124 -3.98 8.09 12.91
N GLU A 125 -3.91 9.35 13.30
CA GLU A 125 -4.83 10.44 12.96
C GLU A 125 -4.80 10.79 11.45
N GLU A 126 -3.73 10.43 10.75
CA GLU A 126 -3.58 10.63 9.30
C GLU A 126 -4.14 9.46 8.47
N LEU A 127 -4.54 8.38 9.14
CA LEU A 127 -5.15 7.22 8.51
C LEU A 127 -6.66 7.42 8.43
N THR A 128 -7.22 7.07 7.29
CA THR A 128 -8.68 7.03 7.11
C THR A 128 -9.18 5.62 7.38
N GLU A 129 -10.33 5.54 8.05
CA GLU A 129 -11.17 4.35 7.98
C GLU A 129 -11.50 4.07 6.52
N GLU A 130 -11.59 2.79 6.19
CA GLU A 130 -11.79 2.34 4.82
C GLU A 130 -13.24 2.44 4.36
#